data_AF-A0A1Y6BI75-F1
#
_entry.id   AF-A0A1Y6BI75-F1
#
_cell.length_a   1.000
_cell.length_b   1.000
_cell.length_c   1.000
_cell.angle_alpha   90.00
_cell.angle_beta   90.00
_cell.angle_gamma   90.00
#
_symmetry.space_group_name_H-M   'P 1'
#
loop_
_entity.id
_entity.type
_entity.pdbx_description
1 polymer ?
#
loop_
_entity_poly.entity_id
_entity_poly.type
_entity_poly.pdbx_seq_one_letter_code
_entity_poly.pdbx_strand_id
1 'polypeptide(L)'
;MLPAIQLPALAAAAGLFCWAGASDLRRYRIPNAASLALVAAFGLFTLGAWGAGLSWSGHLTVGALALAIGIAAFSCNLTGGGDGKLFAALALWAGPERILAAVLLMGLVGGVLALAQLLTLQQARARAAGGGLLSVGLPSRADLRRAPVPYGVAISIAGLYALWGLAAPLL
;
A
#
# COMPACT_ATOMS: atom_id res chain seq x y z
N MET A 1 22.25 0.59 22.57
CA MET A 1 21.01 0.27 23.31
C MET A 1 19.86 0.66 22.40
N LEU A 2 18.96 -0.28 22.09
CA LEU A 2 17.77 0.05 21.29
C LEU A 2 16.95 1.11 22.03
N PRO A 3 16.63 2.25 21.42
CA PRO A 3 15.66 3.17 22.00
C PRO A 3 14.34 2.40 22.11
N ALA A 4 13.81 2.26 23.34
CA ALA A 4 12.61 1.49 23.65
C ALA A 4 11.38 1.87 22.79
N ILE A 5 11.42 3.02 22.11
CA ILE A 5 10.34 3.58 21.30
C ILE A 5 10.30 3.05 19.85
N GLN A 6 11.39 2.50 19.30
CA GLN A 6 11.43 2.08 17.89
C GLN A 6 10.62 0.81 17.61
N LEU A 7 10.77 -0.21 18.46
CA LEU A 7 10.03 -1.47 18.35
C LEU A 7 8.50 -1.29 18.40
N PRO A 8 7.92 -0.57 19.38
CA PRO A 8 6.48 -0.34 19.41
C PRO A 8 6.01 0.51 18.22
N ALA A 9 6.81 1.46 17.73
CA ALA A 9 6.46 2.24 16.53
C ALA A 9 6.40 1.37 15.27
N LEU A 10 7.37 0.45 15.09
CA LEU A 10 7.38 -0.52 13.98
C LEU A 10 6.19 -1.48 14.08
N ALA A 11 5.91 -2.01 15.28
CA ALA A 11 4.78 -2.90 15.51
C ALA A 11 3.43 -2.20 15.23
N ALA A 12 3.28 -0.95 15.69
CA ALA A 12 2.11 -0.13 15.39
C ALA A 12 1.96 0.11 13.89
N ALA A 13 3.04 0.47 13.19
CA ALA A 13 3.03 0.67 11.75
C ALA A 13 2.64 -0.61 10.99
N ALA A 14 3.15 -1.77 11.39
CA ALA A 14 2.78 -3.05 10.80
C ALA A 14 1.28 -3.33 10.99
N GLY A 15 0.76 -3.12 12.20
CA GLY A 15 -0.68 -3.24 12.48
C GLY A 15 -1.54 -2.29 11.63
N LEU A 16 -1.07 -1.06 11.41
CA LEU A 16 -1.77 -0.07 10.59
C LEU A 16 -1.77 -0.43 9.10
N PHE A 17 -0.67 -0.95 8.54
CA PHE A 17 -0.67 -1.49 7.18
C PHE A 17 -1.63 -2.67 7.05
N CYS A 18 -1.61 -3.62 8.00
CA CYS A 18 -2.56 -4.73 8.02
C CYS A 18 -4.02 -4.25 8.09
N TRP A 19 -4.31 -3.25 8.93
CA TRP A 19 -5.64 -2.66 9.05
C TRP A 19 -6.08 -1.96 7.76
N ALA A 20 -5.19 -1.18 7.13
CA ALA A 20 -5.47 -0.50 5.86
C ALA A 20 -5.79 -1.51 4.74
N GLY A 21 -4.96 -2.55 4.59
CA GLY A 21 -5.14 -3.59 3.57
C GLY A 21 -6.40 -4.43 3.83
N ALA A 22 -6.67 -4.79 5.09
CA ALA A 22 -7.90 -5.51 5.45
C ALA A 22 -9.16 -4.66 5.23
N SER A 23 -9.10 -3.36 5.50
CA SER A 23 -10.21 -2.44 5.25
C SER A 23 -10.48 -2.29 3.76
N ASP A 24 -9.42 -2.21 2.95
CA ASP A 24 -9.53 -2.14 1.50
C ASP A 24 -10.11 -3.43 0.90
N LEU A 25 -9.65 -4.60 1.34
CA LEU A 25 -10.19 -5.89 0.89
C LEU A 25 -11.68 -6.05 1.22
N ARG A 26 -12.14 -5.52 2.37
CA ARG A 26 -13.53 -5.68 2.84
C ARG A 26 -14.48 -4.61 2.30
N ARG A 27 -14.00 -3.38 2.11
CA ARG A 27 -14.86 -2.21 1.87
C ARG A 27 -14.41 -1.37 0.67
N TYR A 28 -13.33 -1.75 -0.01
CA TYR A 28 -12.69 -0.94 -1.06
C TYR A 28 -12.43 0.50 -0.62
N ARG A 29 -12.08 0.66 0.66
CA ARG A 29 -11.89 1.96 1.29
C ARG A 29 -10.78 1.90 2.32
N ILE A 30 -9.75 2.69 2.08
CA ILE A 30 -8.67 2.92 3.04
C ILE A 30 -9.10 4.03 4.02
N PRO A 31 -9.10 3.78 5.34
CA PRO A 31 -9.40 4.80 6.33
C PRO A 31 -8.32 5.89 6.34
N ASN A 32 -8.72 7.17 6.29
CA ASN A 32 -7.76 8.30 6.43
C ASN A 32 -6.94 8.21 7.72
N ALA A 33 -7.56 7.69 8.79
CA ALA A 33 -6.91 7.48 10.07
C ALA A 33 -5.72 6.51 9.97
N ALA A 34 -5.77 5.50 9.07
CA ALA A 34 -4.65 4.58 8.89
C ALA A 34 -3.42 5.31 8.33
N SER A 35 -3.60 6.09 7.25
CA SER A 35 -2.49 6.86 6.65
C SER A 35 -1.94 7.91 7.61
N LEU A 36 -2.80 8.62 8.36
CA LEU A 36 -2.36 9.63 9.33
C LEU A 36 -1.61 8.99 10.51
N ALA A 37 -2.13 7.88 11.03
CA ALA A 37 -1.47 7.14 12.11
C ALA A 37 -0.13 6.56 11.67
N LEU A 38 0.03 6.14 10.40
CA LEU A 38 1.31 5.70 9.85
C LEU A 38 2.36 6.82 9.85
N VAL A 39 1.96 8.05 9.52
CA VAL A 39 2.85 9.22 9.59
C VAL A 39 3.21 9.55 11.04
N ALA A 40 2.24 9.48 11.96
CA ALA A 40 2.48 9.71 13.38
C ALA A 40 3.44 8.65 13.98
N ALA A 41 3.22 7.37 13.63
CA ALA A 41 4.09 6.27 14.03
C ALA A 41 5.51 6.43 13.47
N PHE A 42 5.66 6.96 12.25
CA PHE A 42 6.98 7.29 11.70
C PHE A 42 7.67 8.39 12.52
N GLY A 43 6.93 9.43 12.92
CA GLY A 43 7.44 10.46 13.84
C GLY A 43 7.99 9.84 15.13
N LEU A 44 7.21 8.97 15.79
CA LEU A 44 7.66 8.25 17.00
C LEU A 44 8.91 7.40 16.76
N PHE A 45 8.97 6.69 15.63
CA PHE A 45 10.14 5.90 15.24
C PHE A 45 11.39 6.78 15.12
N THR A 46 11.27 7.97 14.50
CA THR A 46 12.40 8.89 14.31
C THR A 46 12.95 9.49 15.61
N LEU A 47 12.14 9.62 16.67
CA LEU A 47 12.61 10.09 17.98
C LEU A 47 13.69 9.17 18.56
N GLY A 48 13.56 7.86 18.34
CA GLY A 48 14.58 6.89 18.72
C GLY A 48 15.74 6.78 17.73
N ALA A 49 15.50 7.10 16.46
CA ALA A 49 16.53 7.04 15.41
C ALA A 49 17.42 8.29 15.33
N TRP A 50 17.15 9.30 16.16
CA TRP A 50 17.91 10.56 16.18
C TRP A 50 19.39 10.27 16.52
N GLY A 51 20.27 10.49 15.55
CA GLY A 51 21.72 10.22 15.69
C GLY A 51 22.20 8.86 15.18
N ALA A 52 21.28 7.96 14.77
CA ALA A 52 21.64 6.63 14.25
C ALA A 52 21.94 6.61 12.73
N GLY A 53 22.19 7.76 12.10
CA GLY A 53 22.51 7.87 10.67
C GLY A 53 21.30 7.82 9.72
N LEU A 54 20.07 7.72 10.23
CA LEU A 54 18.86 7.78 9.41
C LEU A 54 18.71 9.16 8.74
N SER A 55 18.65 9.21 7.41
CA SER A 55 18.42 10.44 6.65
C SER A 55 16.95 10.86 6.69
N TRP A 56 16.54 11.51 7.78
CA TRP A 56 15.18 12.00 7.98
C TRP A 56 14.70 12.89 6.82
N SER A 57 15.57 13.75 6.29
CA SER A 57 15.27 14.58 5.13
C SER A 57 14.95 13.74 3.90
N GLY A 58 15.71 12.68 3.63
CA GLY A 58 15.46 11.77 2.51
C GLY A 58 14.10 11.07 2.60
N HIS A 59 13.74 10.58 3.78
CA HIS A 59 12.42 9.96 4.01
C HIS A 59 11.27 10.96 3.81
N LEU A 60 11.40 12.16 4.37
CA LEU A 60 10.40 13.22 4.20
C LEU A 60 10.26 13.65 2.73
N THR A 61 11.37 13.79 2.01
CA THR A 61 11.36 14.13 0.57
C THR A 61 10.65 13.06 -0.24
N VAL A 62 10.97 11.78 -0.04
CA VAL A 62 10.35 10.68 -0.77
C VAL A 62 8.86 10.55 -0.44
N GLY A 63 8.50 10.67 0.84
CA GLY A 63 7.09 10.69 1.26
C GLY A 63 6.30 11.87 0.67
N ALA A 64 6.88 13.07 0.66
CA ALA A 64 6.26 14.27 0.10
C ALA A 64 6.10 14.18 -1.43
N LEU A 65 7.10 13.67 -2.14
CA LEU A 65 7.02 13.42 -3.58
C LEU A 65 5.94 12.39 -3.90
N ALA A 66 5.89 11.28 -3.16
CA ALA A 66 4.85 10.28 -3.32
C ALA A 66 3.44 10.85 -3.05
N LEU A 67 3.30 11.74 -2.05
CA LEU A 67 2.05 12.45 -1.80
C LEU A 67 1.67 13.37 -2.97
N ALA A 68 2.62 14.16 -3.49
CA ALA A 68 2.38 15.03 -4.63
C ALA A 68 1.95 14.24 -5.89
N ILE A 69 2.63 13.11 -6.17
CA ILE A 69 2.26 12.19 -7.25
C ILE A 69 0.86 11.61 -7.00
N GLY A 70 0.56 11.18 -5.78
CA GLY A 70 -0.75 10.64 -5.40
C GLY A 70 -1.87 11.67 -5.57
N ILE A 71 -1.63 12.93 -5.20
CA ILE A 71 -2.56 14.05 -5.40
C ILE A 71 -2.78 14.30 -6.89
N ALA A 72 -1.70 14.40 -7.68
CA ALA A 72 -1.79 14.61 -9.13
C ALA A 72 -2.59 13.49 -9.82
N ALA A 73 -2.29 12.23 -9.47
CA ALA A 73 -3.00 11.07 -9.99
C ALA A 73 -4.49 11.06 -9.59
N PHE A 74 -4.81 11.46 -8.36
CA PHE A 74 -6.20 11.62 -7.90
C PHE A 74 -6.93 12.74 -8.67
N SER A 75 -6.29 13.89 -8.86
CA SER A 75 -6.85 15.01 -9.64
C SER A 75 -7.10 14.64 -11.10
N CYS A 76 -6.30 13.73 -11.67
CA CYS A 76 -6.50 13.17 -13.02
C CYS A 76 -7.49 12.00 -13.07
N ASN A 77 -8.17 11.64 -11.96
CA ASN A 77 -9.05 10.47 -11.85
C ASN A 77 -8.38 9.12 -12.20
N LEU A 78 -7.07 9.00 -12.00
CA LEU A 78 -6.30 7.79 -12.28
C LEU A 78 -6.32 6.80 -11.10
N THR A 79 -6.40 7.31 -9.88
CA THR A 79 -6.35 6.51 -8.64
C THR A 79 -7.35 7.03 -7.62
N GLY A 80 -7.77 6.17 -6.70
CA GLY A 80 -8.54 6.59 -5.52
C GLY A 80 -7.68 7.44 -4.59
N GLY A 81 -8.30 8.44 -3.93
CA GLY A 81 -7.59 9.30 -2.98
C GLY A 81 -7.10 8.58 -1.73
N GLY A 82 -7.64 7.38 -1.43
CA GLY A 82 -7.16 6.52 -0.35
C GLY A 82 -5.80 5.90 -0.66
N ASP A 83 -5.65 5.32 -1.86
CA ASP A 83 -4.42 4.65 -2.30
C ASP A 83 -3.25 5.62 -2.35
N GLY A 84 -3.46 6.84 -2.86
CA GLY A 84 -2.41 7.87 -2.91
C GLY A 84 -1.89 8.26 -1.52
N LYS A 85 -2.77 8.34 -0.52
CA LYS A 85 -2.38 8.65 0.88
C LYS A 85 -1.62 7.49 1.52
N LEU A 86 -2.06 6.25 1.29
CA LEU A 86 -1.38 5.08 1.81
C LEU A 86 -0.02 4.86 1.12
N PHE A 87 0.07 5.15 -0.18
CA PHE A 87 1.32 5.13 -0.93
C PHE A 87 2.31 6.17 -0.41
N ALA A 88 1.86 7.39 -0.10
CA ALA A 88 2.71 8.40 0.54
C ALA A 88 3.25 7.93 1.89
N ALA A 89 2.40 7.29 2.70
CA ALA A 89 2.83 6.71 3.98
C ALA A 89 3.83 5.56 3.77
N LEU A 90 3.59 4.66 2.81
CA LEU A 90 4.57 3.64 2.39
C LEU A 90 5.91 4.27 2.02
N ALA A 91 5.88 5.31 1.19
CA ALA A 91 7.08 5.97 0.69
C ALA A 91 7.88 6.65 1.81
N LEU A 92 7.19 7.25 2.77
CA LEU A 92 7.79 7.79 3.99
C LEU A 92 8.54 6.70 4.77
N TRP A 93 7.92 5.54 4.98
CA TRP A 93 8.55 4.42 5.70
C TRP A 93 9.68 3.74 4.90
N ALA A 94 9.54 3.61 3.58
CA ALA A 94 10.56 3.02 2.73
C ALA A 94 11.81 3.90 2.62
N GLY A 95 11.63 5.22 2.51
CA GLY A 95 12.71 6.17 2.28
C GLY A 95 13.41 5.96 0.93
N PRO A 96 14.49 6.72 0.67
CA PRO A 96 15.18 6.68 -0.62
C PRO A 96 15.83 5.33 -0.92
N GLU A 97 16.26 4.60 0.11
CA GLU A 97 16.95 3.31 -0.03
C GLU A 97 16.05 2.20 -0.56
N ARG A 98 14.79 2.16 -0.11
CA ARG A 98 13.89 1.02 -0.36
C ARG A 98 12.69 1.35 -1.24
N ILE A 99 12.45 2.62 -1.58
CA ILE A 99 11.25 3.02 -2.34
C ILE A 99 11.12 2.28 -3.67
N LEU A 100 12.23 2.10 -4.40
CA LEU A 100 12.19 1.41 -5.69
C LEU A 100 11.76 -0.06 -5.54
N ALA A 101 12.39 -0.79 -4.61
CA ALA A 101 12.03 -2.17 -4.32
C ALA A 101 10.58 -2.30 -3.81
N ALA A 102 10.15 -1.36 -2.97
CA ALA A 102 8.77 -1.32 -2.47
C ALA A 102 7.75 -1.08 -3.59
N VAL A 103 8.03 -0.17 -4.53
CA VAL A 103 7.16 0.09 -5.70
C VAL A 103 7.09 -1.11 -6.62
N LEU A 104 8.22 -1.79 -6.86
CA LEU A 104 8.26 -3.01 -7.68
C LEU A 104 7.44 -4.13 -7.02
N LEU A 105 7.61 -4.34 -5.71
CA LEU A 105 6.84 -5.32 -4.96
C LEU A 105 5.34 -4.99 -4.97
N MET A 106 4.98 -3.72 -4.75
CA MET A 106 3.61 -3.23 -4.85
C MET A 106 3.03 -3.50 -6.25
N GLY A 107 3.80 -3.23 -7.32
CA GLY A 107 3.39 -3.51 -8.69
C GLY A 107 3.15 -5.00 -8.96
N LEU A 108 4.05 -5.87 -8.48
CA LEU A 108 3.91 -7.32 -8.60
C LEU A 108 2.68 -7.85 -7.87
N VAL A 109 2.50 -7.48 -6.61
CA VAL A 109 1.34 -7.89 -5.80
C VAL A 109 0.05 -7.33 -6.40
N GLY A 110 0.06 -6.06 -6.83
CA GLY A 110 -1.08 -5.44 -7.50
C GLY A 110 -1.44 -6.14 -8.82
N GLY A 111 -0.45 -6.57 -9.60
CA GLY A 111 -0.66 -7.36 -10.82
C GLY A 111 -1.30 -8.71 -10.53
N VAL A 112 -0.83 -9.43 -9.49
CA VAL A 112 -1.45 -10.68 -9.04
C VAL A 112 -2.90 -10.46 -8.60
N LEU A 113 -3.17 -9.41 -7.82
CA LEU A 113 -4.54 -9.07 -7.38
C LEU A 113 -5.44 -8.72 -8.57
N ALA A 114 -4.93 -7.97 -9.55
CA ALA A 114 -5.67 -7.61 -10.76
C ALA A 114 -6.03 -8.86 -11.58
N LEU A 115 -5.10 -9.80 -11.75
CA LEU A 115 -5.35 -11.08 -12.41
C LEU A 115 -6.37 -11.92 -11.63
N ALA A 116 -6.26 -12.01 -10.31
CA ALA A 116 -7.22 -12.73 -9.47
C ALA A 116 -8.64 -12.13 -9.57
N GLN A 117 -8.75 -10.80 -9.55
CA GLN A 117 -10.02 -10.11 -9.71
C GLN A 117 -10.62 -10.33 -11.11
N LEU A 118 -9.79 -10.30 -12.15
CA LEU A 118 -10.21 -10.59 -13.53
C LEU A 118 -10.74 -12.03 -13.67
N LEU A 119 -10.05 -13.00 -13.10
CA LEU A 119 -10.49 -14.40 -13.08
C LEU A 119 -11.81 -14.56 -12.33
N THR A 120 -11.95 -13.92 -11.17
CA THR A 120 -13.18 -13.96 -10.37
C THR A 120 -14.36 -13.38 -11.14
N LEU A 121 -14.15 -12.24 -11.80
CA LEU A 121 -15.15 -11.61 -12.67
C LEU A 121 -15.53 -12.52 -13.85
N GLN A 122 -14.55 -13.12 -14.52
CA GLN A 122 -14.82 -14.04 -15.64
C GLN A 122 -15.58 -15.28 -15.20
N GLN A 123 -15.22 -15.87 -14.06
CA GLN A 123 -15.96 -17.01 -13.51
C GLN A 123 -17.41 -16.64 -13.15
N ALA A 124 -17.63 -15.47 -12.55
CA ALA A 124 -18.98 -15.01 -12.23
C ALA A 124 -19.84 -14.83 -13.50
N ARG A 125 -19.25 -14.27 -14.56
CA ARG A 125 -19.91 -14.10 -15.87
C ARG A 125 -20.22 -15.45 -16.53
N ALA A 126 -19.26 -16.36 -16.55
CA ALA A 126 -19.42 -17.71 -17.10
C ALA A 126 -20.56 -18.47 -16.40
N ARG A 127 -20.58 -18.43 -15.05
CA ARG A 127 -21.64 -19.04 -14.24
C ARG A 127 -23.00 -18.42 -14.53
N ALA A 128 -23.09 -17.10 -14.65
CA ALA A 128 -24.33 -16.41 -15.00
C ALA A 128 -24.84 -16.76 -16.42
N ALA A 129 -23.92 -17.09 -17.33
CA ALA A 129 -24.23 -17.57 -18.68
C ALA A 129 -24.46 -19.09 -18.77
N GLY A 130 -24.41 -19.83 -17.65
CA GLY A 130 -24.64 -21.28 -17.63
C GLY A 130 -23.53 -22.12 -18.27
N GLY A 131 -22.30 -21.59 -18.38
CA GLY A 131 -21.20 -22.26 -19.07
C GLY A 131 -19.84 -22.14 -18.36
N GLY A 132 -18.79 -22.64 -19.03
CA GLY A 132 -17.41 -22.56 -18.56
C GLY A 132 -16.73 -21.24 -18.93
N LEU A 133 -15.47 -21.02 -18.51
CA LEU A 133 -14.74 -19.77 -18.77
C LEU A 133 -14.68 -19.37 -20.26
N LEU A 134 -14.71 -20.34 -21.18
CA LEU A 134 -14.70 -20.12 -22.63
C LEU A 134 -16.08 -19.77 -23.20
N SER A 135 -17.15 -19.83 -22.41
CA SER A 135 -18.51 -19.49 -22.86
C SER A 135 -18.80 -18.00 -22.87
N VAL A 136 -17.90 -17.17 -22.35
CA VAL A 136 -18.04 -15.72 -22.27
C VAL A 136 -16.79 -15.02 -22.83
N GLY A 137 -17.00 -13.93 -23.58
CA GLY A 137 -15.92 -13.09 -24.09
C GLY A 137 -15.18 -12.33 -22.97
N LEU A 138 -14.14 -11.59 -23.35
CA LEU A 138 -13.40 -10.73 -22.42
C LEU A 138 -14.33 -9.72 -21.72
N PRO A 139 -14.08 -9.33 -20.45
CA PRO A 139 -14.90 -8.37 -19.76
C PRO A 139 -14.81 -7.00 -20.45
N SER A 140 -15.95 -6.31 -20.52
CA SER A 140 -15.98 -4.94 -21.03
C SER A 140 -15.36 -3.98 -20.01
N ARG A 141 -15.04 -2.75 -20.45
CA ARG A 141 -14.59 -1.68 -19.53
C ARG A 141 -15.60 -1.40 -18.42
N ALA A 142 -16.90 -1.56 -18.69
CA ALA A 142 -17.95 -1.37 -17.68
C ALA A 142 -17.91 -2.46 -16.61
N ASP A 143 -17.61 -3.70 -17.00
CA ASP A 143 -17.47 -4.83 -16.08
C ASP A 143 -16.25 -4.65 -15.17
N LEU A 144 -15.12 -4.23 -15.73
CA LEU A 144 -13.90 -3.95 -14.98
C LEU A 144 -14.11 -2.83 -13.95
N ARG A 145 -14.86 -1.78 -14.30
CA ARG A 145 -15.20 -0.68 -13.37
C ARG A 145 -16.08 -1.13 -12.20
N ARG A 146 -16.87 -2.20 -12.36
CA ARG A 146 -17.72 -2.77 -11.29
C ARG A 146 -16.98 -3.76 -10.40
N ALA A 147 -15.77 -4.17 -10.80
CA ALA A 147 -14.93 -5.12 -10.09
C ALA A 147 -13.59 -4.43 -9.71
N PRO A 148 -13.62 -3.44 -8.81
CA PRO A 148 -12.40 -2.75 -8.39
C PRO A 148 -11.41 -3.73 -7.75
N VAL A 149 -10.11 -3.45 -7.94
CA VAL A 149 -9.03 -4.22 -7.32
C VAL A 149 -8.69 -3.57 -5.98
N PRO A 150 -8.59 -4.33 -4.88
CA PRO A 150 -8.21 -3.78 -3.58
C PRO A 150 -6.70 -3.50 -3.53
N TYR A 151 -6.29 -2.37 -4.12
CA TYR A 151 -4.89 -2.00 -4.29
C TYR A 151 -4.18 -1.67 -2.97
N GLY A 152 -4.93 -1.28 -1.93
CA GLY A 152 -4.43 -1.09 -0.58
C GLY A 152 -3.75 -2.33 -0.01
N VAL A 153 -4.14 -3.53 -0.43
CA VAL A 153 -3.45 -4.78 -0.04
C VAL A 153 -2.01 -4.81 -0.57
N ALA A 154 -1.80 -4.41 -1.82
CA ALA A 154 -0.48 -4.36 -2.44
C ALA A 154 0.41 -3.31 -1.76
N ILE A 155 -0.14 -2.13 -1.49
CA ILE A 155 0.57 -1.06 -0.78
C ILE A 155 0.95 -1.52 0.63
N SER A 156 0.04 -2.20 1.33
CA SER A 156 0.28 -2.71 2.69
C SER A 156 1.38 -3.77 2.73
N ILE A 157 1.40 -4.71 1.77
CA ILE A 157 2.47 -5.73 1.70
C ILE A 157 3.83 -5.07 1.45
N ALA A 158 3.90 -4.11 0.53
CA ALA A 158 5.11 -3.31 0.32
C ALA A 158 5.50 -2.51 1.57
N GLY A 159 4.53 -2.05 2.35
CA GLY A 159 4.73 -1.36 3.63
C GLY A 159 5.38 -2.26 4.67
N LEU A 160 4.88 -3.48 4.82
CA LEU A 160 5.49 -4.48 5.71
C LEU A 160 6.92 -4.82 5.31
N TYR A 161 7.21 -4.90 4.00
CA TYR A 161 8.57 -5.04 3.50
C TYR A 161 9.48 -3.86 3.88
N ALA A 162 8.99 -2.63 3.73
CA ALA A 162 9.73 -1.43 4.14
C ALA A 162 10.03 -1.43 5.64
N LEU A 163 9.06 -1.81 6.48
CA LEU A 163 9.23 -1.93 7.93
C LEU A 163 10.26 -3.00 8.29
N TRP A 164 10.21 -4.16 7.63
CA TRP A 164 11.21 -5.21 7.82
C TRP A 164 12.63 -4.70 7.54
N GLY A 165 12.82 -3.94 6.46
CA GLY A 165 14.13 -3.36 6.13
C GLY A 165 14.67 -2.39 7.18
N LEU A 166 13.79 -1.71 7.91
CA LEU A 166 14.18 -0.84 9.05
C LEU A 166 14.38 -1.63 10.35
N ALA A 167 13.67 -2.75 10.52
CA ALA A 167 13.76 -3.60 11.72
C ALA A 167 14.97 -4.53 11.70
N ALA A 168 15.34 -5.08 10.54
CA ALA A 168 16.39 -6.10 10.42
C ALA A 168 17.75 -5.67 10.96
N PRO A 169 18.22 -4.41 10.79
CA PRO A 169 19.47 -3.95 11.42
C PRO A 169 19.37 -3.73 12.93
N LEU A 170 18.17 -3.78 13.52
CA LEU A 170 17.91 -3.53 14.94
C LEU A 170 17.78 -4.84 15.76
N LEU A 171 17.74 -6.00 15.11
CA LEU A 171 17.64 -7.34 15.72
C LEU A 171 19.00 -8.02 15.78
#